data_AF-A0A528DY74-F1
#
_entry.id   AF-A0A528DY74-F1
#
_cell.length_a   1.000
_cell.length_b   1.000
_cell.length_c   1.000
_cell.angle_alpha   90.00
_cell.angle_beta   90.00
_cell.angle_gamma   90.00
#
_symmetry.space_group_name_H-M   'P 1'
#
loop_
_entity.id
_entity.type
_entity.pdbx_description
1 polymer ?
#
loop_
_entity_poly.entity_id
_entity_poly.type
_entity_poly.pdbx_seq_one_letter_code
_entity_poly.pdbx_strand_id
1 'polypeptide(L)'
;MTPDRRDAAGGQPSSQWGCLRLSSRLLLAGQILYIVVTQFHAGGDANDHHAIFAAYAENAIWSAVHVGQFAGMAMLLAGLVALSFALDQEDEAARWLGRVGGAAAVAALALYGALQAVDGVALKQAVNAWASAPEGEKAARFASAEAIRWLEWGMRSYQDFAMGLALLLFAAAIARTAWTARPVGWLMGLCGLAYLAQGWVAGTQGFTTVQSAAIVLSWVLGLAWMIWLAVAASRRRREGEKPSD
;
A
#
# COMPACT_ATOMS: atom_id res chain seq x y z
N MET A 1 9.33 -58.87 0.69
CA MET A 1 9.95 -57.78 1.44
C MET A 1 9.80 -56.52 0.60
N THR A 2 8.67 -55.84 0.75
CA THR A 2 8.31 -54.60 0.06
C THR A 2 8.40 -53.47 1.08
N PRO A 3 9.11 -52.37 0.82
CA PRO A 3 9.16 -51.27 1.76
C PRO A 3 7.82 -50.55 1.78
N ASP A 4 7.28 -50.40 2.99
CA ASP A 4 6.05 -49.68 3.31
C ASP A 4 6.21 -48.19 2.96
N ARG A 5 5.38 -47.71 2.02
CA ARG A 5 5.21 -46.26 1.76
C ARG A 5 4.17 -45.73 2.73
N ARG A 6 4.55 -45.59 4.00
CA ARG A 6 3.83 -44.79 4.98
C ARG A 6 4.88 -44.10 5.81
N ASP A 7 5.18 -42.86 5.41
CA ASP A 7 5.68 -41.76 6.26
C ASP A 7 6.03 -40.53 5.40
N ALA A 8 5.08 -40.11 4.57
CA ALA A 8 5.08 -38.77 3.97
C ALA A 8 3.71 -38.10 4.23
N ALA A 9 3.17 -38.25 5.43
CA ALA A 9 2.13 -37.36 5.95
C ALA A 9 2.84 -36.06 6.36
N GLY A 10 2.60 -34.93 5.69
CA GLY A 10 1.36 -34.18 5.86
C GLY A 10 1.53 -32.91 6.71
N GLY A 11 2.76 -32.44 6.96
CA GLY A 11 3.01 -31.22 7.73
C GLY A 11 2.97 -29.93 6.90
N GLN A 12 1.87 -29.58 6.23
CA GLN A 12 1.81 -28.32 5.44
C GLN A 12 0.48 -27.52 5.34
N PRO A 13 -0.70 -27.96 5.84
CA PRO A 13 -1.88 -27.08 5.85
C PRO A 13 -1.73 -25.90 6.82
N SER A 14 -1.20 -26.13 8.03
CA SER A 14 -1.25 -25.18 9.15
C SER A 14 -0.49 -23.87 8.90
N SER A 15 0.61 -23.90 8.15
CA SER A 15 1.44 -22.72 7.84
C SER A 15 0.79 -21.79 6.82
N GLN A 16 0.16 -22.34 5.78
CA GLN A 16 -0.55 -21.57 4.76
C GLN A 16 -1.73 -20.80 5.36
N TRP A 17 -2.52 -21.46 6.23
CA TRP A 17 -3.62 -20.81 6.96
C TRP A 17 -3.12 -19.71 7.89
N GLY A 18 -2.00 -19.94 8.57
CA GLY A 18 -1.34 -18.93 9.40
C GLY A 18 -0.98 -17.67 8.60
N CYS A 19 -0.35 -17.85 7.44
CA CYS A 19 0.06 -16.75 6.55
C CYS A 19 -1.15 -15.98 6.00
N LEU A 20 -2.19 -16.67 5.52
CA LEU A 20 -3.39 -16.03 4.97
C LEU A 20 -4.15 -15.22 6.04
N ARG A 21 -4.23 -15.73 7.28
CA ARG A 21 -4.86 -15.02 8.40
C ARG A 21 -4.06 -13.80 8.83
N LEU A 22 -2.74 -13.93 8.91
CA LEU A 22 -1.84 -12.82 9.22
C LEU A 22 -1.96 -11.73 8.15
N SER A 23 -1.86 -12.13 6.87
CA SER A 23 -2.03 -11.26 5.72
C SER A 23 -3.34 -10.47 5.80
N SER A 24 -4.48 -11.16 5.92
CA SER A 24 -5.80 -10.52 5.97
C SER A 24 -5.94 -9.48 7.10
N ARG A 25 -5.36 -9.77 8.27
CA ARG A 25 -5.38 -8.85 9.42
C ARG A 25 -4.50 -7.63 9.19
N LEU A 26 -3.27 -7.84 8.73
CA LEU A 26 -2.31 -6.77 8.47
C LEU A 26 -2.80 -5.82 7.38
N LEU A 27 -3.36 -6.37 6.30
CA LEU A 27 -3.96 -5.61 5.20
C LEU A 27 -5.07 -4.69 5.68
N LEU A 28 -6.10 -5.25 6.35
CA LEU A 28 -7.23 -4.48 6.84
C LEU A 28 -6.81 -3.45 7.90
N ALA A 29 -6.02 -3.87 8.89
CA ALA A 29 -5.59 -2.97 9.95
C ALA A 29 -4.70 -1.84 9.40
N GLY A 30 -3.78 -2.16 8.50
CA GLY A 30 -2.91 -1.18 7.84
C GLY A 30 -3.71 -0.18 7.00
N GLN A 31 -4.64 -0.64 6.18
CA GLN A 31 -5.50 0.23 5.35
C GLN A 31 -6.39 1.14 6.20
N ILE A 32 -7.00 0.61 7.26
CA ILE A 32 -7.86 1.41 8.16
C ILE A 32 -7.02 2.45 8.90
N LEU A 33 -5.88 2.05 9.47
CA LEU A 33 -4.97 2.96 10.15
C LEU A 33 -4.51 4.08 9.20
N TYR A 34 -4.13 3.72 7.98
CA TYR A 34 -3.70 4.67 6.96
C TYR A 34 -4.79 5.72 6.66
N ILE A 35 -6.01 5.27 6.41
CA ILE A 35 -7.14 6.16 6.09
C ILE A 35 -7.43 7.10 7.28
N VAL A 36 -7.52 6.55 8.49
CA VAL A 36 -7.82 7.31 9.71
C VAL A 36 -6.76 8.37 9.96
N VAL A 37 -5.47 8.00 9.93
CA VAL A 37 -4.37 8.96 10.13
C VAL A 37 -4.37 10.04 9.05
N THR A 38 -4.64 9.67 7.79
CA THR A 38 -4.67 10.63 6.67
C THR A 38 -5.75 11.70 6.84
N GLN A 39 -6.81 11.47 7.64
CA GLN A 39 -7.83 12.50 7.91
C GLN A 39 -7.28 13.69 8.72
N PHE A 40 -6.14 13.52 9.40
CA PHE A 40 -5.48 14.57 10.17
C PHE A 40 -4.39 15.32 9.37
N HIS A 41 -4.18 14.93 8.11
CA HIS A 41 -3.23 15.59 7.22
C HIS A 41 -3.74 16.99 6.85
N ALA A 42 -2.85 17.98 6.78
CA ALA A 42 -3.24 19.31 6.26
C ALA A 42 -3.71 19.19 4.81
N GLY A 43 -4.86 19.79 4.49
CA GLY A 43 -5.45 19.80 3.16
C GLY A 43 -5.42 21.19 2.53
N GLY A 44 -5.89 21.26 1.28
CA GLY A 44 -5.93 22.49 0.48
C GLY A 44 -5.70 22.17 -1.00
N ASP A 45 -5.60 23.22 -1.84
CA ASP A 45 -5.07 23.04 -3.20
C ASP A 45 -3.58 22.73 -3.10
N ALA A 46 -3.26 21.46 -3.28
CA ALA A 46 -1.93 20.91 -3.09
C ALA A 46 -0.94 21.34 -4.19
N ASN A 47 -1.41 21.99 -5.25
CA ASN A 47 -0.61 22.57 -6.33
C ASN A 47 -0.50 24.11 -6.24
N ASP A 48 -1.28 24.76 -5.37
CA ASP A 48 -0.97 26.13 -4.92
C ASP A 48 0.12 26.04 -3.85
N HIS A 49 1.38 26.04 -4.30
CA HIS A 49 2.54 25.88 -3.43
C HIS A 49 2.61 26.96 -2.33
N HIS A 50 2.16 28.18 -2.61
CA HIS A 50 2.23 29.26 -1.64
C HIS A 50 1.21 29.05 -0.51
N ALA A 51 -0.03 28.71 -0.85
CA ALA A 51 -1.07 28.45 0.14
C ALA A 51 -0.79 27.15 0.91
N ILE A 52 -0.41 26.08 0.22
CA ILE A 52 -0.24 24.77 0.86
C ILE A 52 1.00 24.72 1.76
N PHE A 53 2.11 25.38 1.38
CA PHE A 53 3.30 25.43 2.23
C PHE A 53 3.03 26.22 3.52
N ALA A 54 2.19 27.27 3.48
CA ALA A 54 1.79 27.98 4.68
C ALA A 54 0.99 27.07 5.63
N ALA A 55 0.00 26.34 5.08
CA ALA A 55 -0.77 25.36 5.85
C ALA A 55 0.13 24.25 6.45
N TYR A 56 1.12 23.78 5.70
CA TYR A 56 2.08 22.80 6.18
C TYR A 56 2.96 23.36 7.29
N ALA A 57 3.43 24.60 7.16
CA ALA A 57 4.26 25.26 8.17
C ALA A 57 3.52 25.43 9.51
N GLU A 58 2.24 25.78 9.46
CA GLU A 58 1.38 25.95 10.64
C GLU A 58 0.95 24.64 11.30
N ASN A 59 0.98 23.51 10.57
CA ASN A 59 0.55 22.23 11.12
C ASN A 59 1.61 21.63 12.08
N ALA A 60 1.26 21.60 13.37
CA ALA A 60 2.13 21.09 14.44
C ALA A 60 2.27 19.56 14.47
N ILE A 61 1.28 18.82 13.96
CA ILE A 61 1.25 17.35 13.99
C ILE A 61 1.72 16.71 12.68
N TRP A 62 2.20 17.51 11.72
CA TRP A 62 2.61 17.08 10.39
C TRP A 62 3.46 15.80 10.38
N SER A 63 4.59 15.81 11.09
CA SER A 63 5.50 14.66 11.10
C SER A 63 4.90 13.45 11.82
N ALA A 64 4.03 13.66 12.81
CA ALA A 64 3.35 12.56 13.50
C ALA A 64 2.33 11.86 12.57
N VAL A 65 1.59 12.64 11.76
CA VAL A 65 0.68 12.12 10.73
C VAL A 65 1.45 11.26 9.73
N HIS A 66 2.60 11.73 9.26
CA HIS A 66 3.46 11.02 8.33
C HIS A 66 4.04 9.71 8.91
N VAL A 67 4.47 9.71 10.17
CA VAL A 67 4.86 8.47 10.86
C VAL A 67 3.69 7.49 10.96
N GLY A 68 2.48 7.96 11.25
CA GLY A 68 1.29 7.11 11.30
C GLY A 68 0.90 6.56 9.91
N GLN A 69 1.03 7.36 8.86
CA GLN A 69 0.86 6.93 7.47
C GLN A 69 1.89 5.86 7.08
N PHE A 70 3.16 6.07 7.43
CA PHE A 70 4.22 5.07 7.23
C PHE A 70 3.88 3.76 7.95
N ALA A 71 3.46 3.82 9.21
CA ALA A 71 3.09 2.62 9.98
C ALA A 71 1.92 1.87 9.34
N GLY A 72 0.86 2.58 8.91
CA GLY A 72 -0.28 1.98 8.22
C GLY A 72 0.12 1.32 6.89
N MET A 73 0.94 2.00 6.09
CA MET A 73 1.43 1.45 4.81
C MET A 73 2.38 0.26 5.02
N ALA A 74 3.26 0.32 6.01
CA ALA A 74 4.17 -0.78 6.35
C ALA A 74 3.40 -2.03 6.77
N MET A 75 2.35 -1.88 7.59
CA MET A 75 1.45 -2.98 7.93
C MET A 75 0.76 -3.57 6.70
N LEU A 76 0.21 -2.71 5.83
CA LEU A 76 -0.44 -3.13 4.59
C LEU A 76 0.51 -3.94 3.70
N LEU A 77 1.72 -3.42 3.45
CA LEU A 77 2.70 -4.05 2.57
C LEU A 77 3.29 -5.33 3.20
N ALA A 78 3.48 -5.38 4.52
CA ALA A 78 3.79 -6.61 5.23
C ALA A 78 2.68 -7.67 5.06
N GLY A 79 1.42 -7.23 4.99
CA GLY A 79 0.28 -8.08 4.66
C GLY A 79 0.33 -8.66 3.24
N LEU A 80 0.78 -7.89 2.24
CA LEU A 80 1.03 -8.41 0.88
C LEU A 80 2.21 -9.39 0.84
N VAL A 81 3.29 -9.12 1.58
CA VAL A 81 4.40 -10.07 1.71
C VAL A 81 3.94 -11.37 2.40
N ALA A 82 3.11 -11.29 3.43
CA ALA A 82 2.49 -12.48 4.03
C ALA A 82 1.58 -13.23 3.02
N LEU A 83 0.92 -12.50 2.11
CA LEU A 83 0.10 -13.09 1.05
C LEU A 83 0.96 -13.88 0.05
N SER A 84 2.17 -13.42 -0.30
CA SER A 84 3.05 -14.16 -1.20
C SER A 84 3.43 -15.52 -0.65
N PHE A 85 3.67 -15.64 0.67
CA PHE A 85 3.93 -16.92 1.31
C PHE A 85 2.69 -17.83 1.35
N ALA A 86 1.48 -17.27 1.44
CA ALA A 86 0.26 -18.06 1.34
C ALA A 86 0.04 -18.63 -0.08
N LEU A 87 0.54 -17.94 -1.11
CA LEU A 87 0.49 -18.35 -2.51
C LEU A 87 1.63 -19.29 -2.92
N ASP A 88 2.68 -19.44 -2.10
CA ASP A 88 3.82 -20.33 -2.41
C ASP A 88 3.44 -21.81 -2.55
N GLN A 89 2.27 -22.18 -2.02
CA GLN A 89 1.74 -23.54 -1.98
C GLN A 89 0.79 -23.85 -3.16
N GLU A 90 0.56 -22.88 -4.05
CA GLU A 90 -0.29 -23.02 -5.24
C GLU A 90 0.54 -23.52 -6.45
N ASP A 91 -0.07 -23.56 -7.64
CA ASP A 91 0.63 -23.93 -8.87
C ASP A 91 1.89 -23.07 -9.13
N GLU A 92 2.83 -23.60 -9.93
CA GLU A 92 4.12 -22.96 -10.14
C GLU A 92 4.02 -21.51 -10.65
N ALA A 93 3.06 -21.21 -11.52
CA ALA A 93 2.87 -19.88 -12.06
C ALA A 93 2.30 -18.92 -11.01
N ALA A 94 1.31 -19.35 -10.22
CA ALA A 94 0.75 -18.56 -9.11
C ALA A 94 1.82 -18.26 -8.05
N ARG A 95 2.68 -19.23 -7.75
CA ARG A 95 3.82 -19.07 -6.85
C ARG A 95 4.80 -18.00 -7.33
N TRP A 96 5.23 -18.04 -8.60
CA TRP A 96 6.14 -17.04 -9.15
C TRP A 96 5.53 -15.65 -9.19
N LEU A 97 4.27 -15.52 -9.60
CA LEU A 97 3.54 -14.26 -9.56
C LEU A 97 3.45 -13.69 -8.14
N GLY A 98 3.16 -14.54 -7.14
CA GLY A 98 3.15 -14.17 -5.74
C GLY A 98 4.50 -13.66 -5.25
N ARG A 99 5.60 -14.33 -5.58
CA ARG A 99 6.97 -13.91 -5.19
C ARG A 99 7.39 -12.58 -5.81
N VAL A 100 7.16 -12.41 -7.11
CA VAL A 100 7.46 -11.14 -7.80
C VAL A 100 6.56 -10.03 -7.26
N GLY A 101 5.28 -10.32 -6.99
CA GLY A 101 4.36 -9.41 -6.32
C GLY A 101 4.85 -9.00 -4.92
N GLY A 102 5.37 -9.94 -4.14
CA GLY A 102 5.99 -9.68 -2.83
C GLY A 102 7.23 -8.78 -2.95
N ALA A 103 8.10 -9.03 -3.93
CA ALA A 103 9.25 -8.17 -4.19
C ALA A 103 8.84 -6.75 -4.61
N ALA A 104 7.82 -6.62 -5.46
CA ALA A 104 7.25 -5.32 -5.82
C ALA A 104 6.62 -4.60 -4.61
N ALA A 105 5.97 -5.33 -3.71
CA ALA A 105 5.45 -4.77 -2.45
C ALA A 105 6.57 -4.25 -1.53
N VAL A 106 7.71 -4.94 -1.45
CA VAL A 106 8.90 -4.46 -0.72
C VAL A 106 9.47 -3.21 -1.37
N ALA A 107 9.55 -3.16 -2.70
CA ALA A 107 9.99 -1.97 -3.42
C ALA A 107 9.04 -0.78 -3.17
N ALA A 108 7.73 -1.02 -3.18
CA ALA A 108 6.73 -0.01 -2.84
C ALA A 108 6.91 0.51 -1.40
N LEU A 109 7.25 -0.35 -0.44
CA LEU A 109 7.50 0.05 0.95
C LEU A 109 8.75 0.93 1.07
N ALA A 110 9.83 0.55 0.39
CA ALA A 110 11.06 1.34 0.37
C ALA A 110 10.82 2.73 -0.23
N LEU A 111 10.11 2.80 -1.36
CA LEU A 111 9.72 4.06 -2.00
C LEU A 111 8.80 4.87 -1.10
N TYR A 112 7.87 4.23 -0.38
CA TYR A 112 7.01 4.92 0.57
C TYR A 112 7.79 5.48 1.77
N GLY A 113 8.76 4.73 2.31
CA GLY A 113 9.64 5.23 3.36
C GLY A 113 10.45 6.46 2.92
N ALA A 114 10.96 6.43 1.69
CA ALA A 114 11.65 7.58 1.10
C ALA A 114 10.70 8.75 0.81
N LEU A 115 9.47 8.49 0.34
CA LEU A 115 8.42 9.51 0.22
C LEU A 115 8.15 10.18 1.58
N GLN A 116 8.06 9.42 2.66
CA GLN A 116 7.82 9.95 4.00
C GLN A 116 9.00 10.77 4.53
N ALA A 117 10.25 10.43 4.13
CA ALA A 117 11.41 11.27 4.42
C ALA A 117 11.37 12.60 3.63
N VAL A 118 10.87 12.59 2.40
CA VAL A 118 10.73 13.79 1.56
C VAL A 118 9.58 14.66 2.07
N ASP A 119 8.38 14.11 2.24
CA ASP A 119 7.14 14.84 2.58
C ASP A 119 7.06 15.16 4.08
N GLY A 120 7.14 14.11 4.90
CA GLY A 120 6.94 14.19 6.34
C GLY A 120 8.06 14.89 7.10
N VAL A 121 9.26 14.95 6.50
CA VAL A 121 10.47 15.49 7.15
C VAL A 121 11.08 16.63 6.34
N ALA A 122 11.63 16.37 5.14
CA ALA A 122 12.39 17.38 4.42
C ALA A 122 11.52 18.58 4.00
N LEU A 123 10.33 18.33 3.45
CA LEU A 123 9.40 19.37 3.05
C LEU A 123 8.96 20.18 4.25
N LYS A 124 8.62 19.52 5.38
CA LYS A 124 8.28 20.20 6.63
C LYS A 124 9.36 21.17 7.10
N GLN A 125 10.63 20.74 7.08
CA GLN A 125 11.74 21.61 7.45
C GLN A 125 11.89 22.78 6.46
N ALA A 126 11.76 22.51 5.15
CA ALA A 126 11.86 23.53 4.12
C ALA A 126 10.76 24.59 4.23
N VAL A 127 9.50 24.19 4.42
CA VAL A 127 8.37 25.15 4.54
C VAL A 127 8.43 25.92 5.85
N ASN A 128 8.87 25.31 6.96
CA ASN A 128 9.09 26.02 8.21
C ASN A 128 10.20 27.09 8.07
N ALA A 129 11.31 26.72 7.41
CA ALA A 129 12.42 27.64 7.15
C ALA A 129 12.00 28.78 6.22
N TRP A 130 11.16 28.50 5.22
CA TRP A 130 10.58 29.53 4.35
C TRP A 130 9.65 30.47 5.10
N ALA A 131 8.71 29.92 5.89
CA ALA A 131 7.71 30.71 6.62
C ALA A 131 8.34 31.67 7.64
N SER A 132 9.47 31.28 8.24
CA SER A 132 10.21 32.09 9.22
C SER A 132 11.35 32.94 8.61
N ALA A 133 11.56 32.88 7.30
CA ALA A 133 12.66 33.59 6.64
C ALA A 133 12.44 35.11 6.63
N PRO A 134 13.52 35.91 6.75
CA PRO A 134 13.48 37.33 6.41
C PRO A 134 13.04 37.54 4.95
N GLU A 135 12.39 38.66 4.66
CA GLU A 135 11.84 38.96 3.32
C GLU A 135 12.88 38.84 2.20
N GLY A 136 14.13 39.24 2.44
CA GLY A 136 15.22 39.10 1.46
C GLY A 136 15.63 37.66 1.11
N GLU A 137 15.34 36.68 1.98
CA GLU A 137 15.64 35.25 1.74
C GLU A 137 14.42 34.45 1.29
N LYS A 138 13.21 35.01 1.42
CA LYS A 138 11.95 34.27 1.29
C LYS A 138 11.78 33.61 -0.06
N ALA A 139 12.13 34.31 -1.15
CA ALA A 139 12.07 33.76 -2.50
C ALA A 139 13.00 32.54 -2.69
N ALA A 140 14.22 32.59 -2.17
CA ALA A 140 15.18 31.49 -2.29
C ALA A 140 14.77 30.27 -1.44
N ARG A 141 14.23 30.50 -0.24
CA ARG A 141 13.70 29.43 0.62
C ARG A 141 12.46 28.79 0.02
N PHE A 142 11.59 29.58 -0.61
CA PHE A 142 10.42 29.08 -1.32
C PHE A 142 10.84 28.13 -2.46
N ALA A 143 11.75 28.57 -3.33
CA ALA A 143 12.25 27.73 -4.43
C ALA A 143 12.87 26.41 -3.93
N SER A 144 13.53 26.44 -2.76
CA SER A 144 14.05 25.22 -2.13
C SER A 144 12.93 24.28 -1.69
N ALA A 145 11.85 24.80 -1.08
CA ALA A 145 10.68 24.00 -0.71
C ALA A 145 9.95 23.42 -1.94
N GLU A 146 9.83 24.19 -3.02
CA GLU A 146 9.26 23.71 -4.29
C GLU A 146 10.06 22.56 -4.90
N ALA A 147 11.39 22.64 -4.87
CA ALA A 147 12.24 21.54 -5.35
C ALA A 147 11.98 20.23 -4.58
N ILE A 148 11.79 20.32 -3.26
CA ILE A 148 11.43 19.15 -2.43
C ILE A 148 10.01 18.67 -2.76
N ARG A 149 9.06 19.58 -3.03
CA ARG A 149 7.70 19.23 -3.45
C ARG A 149 7.67 18.50 -4.79
N TRP A 150 8.47 18.90 -5.77
CA TRP A 150 8.57 18.14 -7.03
C TRP A 150 9.25 16.78 -6.85
N LEU A 151 10.22 16.68 -5.94
CA LEU A 151 10.79 15.38 -5.57
C LEU A 151 9.71 14.48 -4.94
N GLU A 152 8.84 15.03 -4.10
CA GLU A 152 7.70 14.32 -3.52
C GLU A 152 6.76 13.78 -4.61
N TRP A 153 6.45 14.58 -5.63
CA TRP A 153 5.61 14.15 -6.77
C TRP A 153 6.21 12.92 -7.45
N GLY A 154 7.52 12.98 -7.74
CA GLY A 154 8.26 11.86 -8.32
C GLY A 154 8.26 10.62 -7.41
N MET A 155 8.57 10.80 -6.12
CA MET A 155 8.61 9.70 -5.15
C MET A 155 7.24 9.03 -4.99
N ARG A 156 6.17 9.83 -4.90
CA ARG A 156 4.80 9.32 -4.87
C ARG A 156 4.44 8.58 -6.15
N SER A 157 4.80 9.13 -7.30
CA SER A 157 4.57 8.53 -8.61
C SER A 157 5.16 7.12 -8.71
N TYR A 158 6.45 6.97 -8.44
CA TYR A 158 7.12 5.68 -8.53
C TYR A 158 6.64 4.69 -7.45
N GLN A 159 6.32 5.17 -6.25
CA GLN A 159 5.70 4.32 -5.23
C GLN A 159 4.35 3.77 -5.69
N ASP A 160 3.51 4.60 -6.31
CA ASP A 160 2.19 4.19 -6.80
C ASP A 160 2.31 3.21 -7.98
N PHE A 161 3.29 3.39 -8.87
CA PHE A 161 3.58 2.40 -9.90
C PHE A 161 4.02 1.04 -9.32
N ALA A 162 4.92 1.05 -8.33
CA ALA A 162 5.37 -0.18 -7.67
C ALA A 162 4.21 -0.89 -6.94
N MET A 163 3.36 -0.13 -6.24
CA MET A 163 2.15 -0.65 -5.59
C MET A 163 1.17 -1.23 -6.61
N GLY A 164 0.90 -0.50 -7.70
CA GLY A 164 0.01 -0.96 -8.77
C GLY A 164 0.49 -2.26 -9.41
N LEU A 165 1.79 -2.36 -9.70
CA LEU A 165 2.41 -3.58 -10.21
C LEU A 165 2.26 -4.75 -9.22
N ALA A 166 2.53 -4.53 -7.93
CA ALA A 166 2.38 -5.56 -6.91
C ALA A 166 0.94 -6.10 -6.88
N LEU A 167 -0.05 -5.21 -6.85
CA LEU A 167 -1.47 -5.59 -6.83
C LEU A 167 -1.91 -6.35 -8.08
N LEU A 168 -1.43 -5.96 -9.27
CA LEU A 168 -1.70 -6.67 -10.52
C LEU A 168 -1.10 -8.07 -10.54
N LEU A 169 0.12 -8.25 -10.02
CA LEU A 169 0.77 -9.56 -9.91
C LEU A 169 0.02 -10.48 -8.93
N PHE A 170 -0.38 -9.96 -7.78
CA PHE A 170 -1.22 -10.72 -6.84
C PHE A 170 -2.60 -11.03 -7.42
N ALA A 171 -3.22 -10.09 -8.14
CA ALA A 171 -4.49 -10.32 -8.82
C ALA A 171 -4.38 -11.46 -9.85
N ALA A 172 -3.31 -11.46 -10.65
CA ALA A 172 -3.02 -12.51 -11.61
C ALA A 172 -2.78 -13.87 -10.92
N ALA A 173 -2.05 -13.88 -9.80
CA ALA A 173 -1.85 -15.10 -9.00
C ALA A 173 -3.18 -15.65 -8.47
N ILE A 174 -4.02 -14.78 -7.87
CA ILE A 174 -5.32 -15.16 -7.30
C ILE A 174 -6.30 -15.63 -8.36
N ALA A 175 -6.29 -15.04 -9.56
CA ALA A 175 -7.16 -15.46 -10.67
C ALA A 175 -6.95 -16.93 -11.09
N ARG A 176 -5.80 -17.51 -10.75
CA ARG A 176 -5.44 -18.92 -10.99
C ARG A 176 -5.89 -19.87 -9.88
N THR A 177 -6.36 -19.33 -8.75
CA THR A 177 -6.84 -20.13 -7.62
C THR A 177 -8.34 -20.45 -7.73
N ALA A 178 -8.91 -21.09 -6.71
CA ALA A 178 -10.32 -21.51 -6.71
C ALA A 178 -11.30 -20.36 -6.99
N TRP A 179 -12.45 -20.68 -7.59
CA TRP A 179 -13.47 -19.69 -7.99
C TRP A 179 -13.90 -18.75 -6.84
N THR A 180 -13.99 -19.24 -5.61
CA THR A 180 -14.38 -18.42 -4.44
C THR A 180 -13.45 -17.23 -4.17
N ALA A 181 -12.23 -17.22 -4.74
CA ALA A 181 -11.27 -16.12 -4.64
C ALA A 181 -11.27 -15.17 -5.85
N ARG A 182 -11.98 -15.47 -6.95
CA ARG A 182 -11.99 -14.64 -8.17
C ARG A 182 -12.42 -13.18 -7.94
N PRO A 183 -13.45 -12.88 -7.12
CA PRO A 183 -13.82 -11.50 -6.82
C PRO A 183 -12.66 -10.70 -6.19
N VAL A 184 -11.85 -11.34 -5.34
CA VAL A 184 -10.66 -10.72 -4.74
C VAL A 184 -9.67 -10.32 -5.85
N GLY A 185 -9.38 -11.24 -6.78
CA GLY A 185 -8.49 -10.98 -7.91
C GLY A 185 -8.94 -9.80 -8.77
N TRP A 186 -10.22 -9.73 -9.14
CA TRP A 186 -10.76 -8.61 -9.93
C TRP A 186 -10.65 -7.26 -9.21
N LEU A 187 -11.08 -7.21 -7.94
CA LEU A 187 -11.02 -5.98 -7.16
C LEU A 187 -9.57 -5.53 -6.90
N MET A 188 -8.66 -6.47 -6.63
CA MET A 188 -7.23 -6.19 -6.53
C MET A 188 -6.66 -5.67 -7.86
N GLY A 189 -7.05 -6.25 -8.99
CA GLY A 189 -6.62 -5.80 -10.31
C GLY A 189 -7.07 -4.37 -10.61
N LEU A 190 -8.34 -4.06 -10.36
CA LEU A 190 -8.89 -2.70 -10.50
C LEU A 190 -8.19 -1.71 -9.55
N CYS A 191 -7.92 -2.12 -8.31
CA CYS A 191 -7.15 -1.32 -7.35
C CYS A 191 -5.74 -1.04 -7.87
N GLY A 192 -5.07 -2.05 -8.43
CA GLY A 192 -3.75 -1.90 -9.05
C GLY A 192 -3.76 -0.90 -10.23
N LEU A 193 -4.76 -0.98 -11.11
CA LEU A 193 -4.94 -0.02 -12.21
C LEU A 193 -5.17 1.42 -11.70
N ALA A 194 -5.96 1.57 -10.63
CA ALA A 194 -6.16 2.88 -10.00
C ALA A 194 -4.85 3.44 -9.41
N TYR A 195 -3.98 2.59 -8.85
CA TYR A 195 -2.63 2.99 -8.43
C TYR A 195 -1.72 3.37 -9.62
N LEU A 196 -1.77 2.65 -10.75
CA LEU A 196 -1.01 3.08 -11.93
C LEU A 196 -1.47 4.45 -12.45
N ALA A 197 -2.79 4.70 -12.43
CA ALA A 197 -3.33 6.01 -12.78
C ALA A 197 -2.87 7.10 -11.81
N GLN A 198 -2.85 6.81 -10.50
CA GLN A 198 -2.29 7.72 -9.49
C GLN A 198 -0.81 8.01 -9.76
N GLY A 199 -0.01 6.99 -10.07
CA GLY A 199 1.40 7.14 -10.38
C GLY A 199 1.63 8.11 -11.55
N TRP A 200 0.84 7.94 -12.61
CA TRP A 200 0.89 8.82 -13.78
C TRP A 200 0.48 10.26 -13.45
N VAL A 201 -0.66 10.45 -12.78
CA VAL A 201 -1.18 11.78 -12.47
C VAL A 201 -0.25 12.52 -11.52
N ALA A 202 0.21 11.89 -10.43
CA ALA A 202 1.16 12.49 -9.50
C ALA A 202 2.45 12.94 -10.20
N GLY A 203 3.02 12.10 -11.07
CA GLY A 203 4.29 12.39 -11.73
C GLY A 203 4.19 13.47 -12.82
N THR A 204 3.02 13.68 -13.41
CA THR A 204 2.83 14.62 -14.53
C THR A 204 2.12 15.91 -14.16
N GLN A 205 1.26 15.86 -13.13
CA GLN A 205 0.35 16.94 -12.75
C GLN A 205 0.40 17.27 -11.25
N GLY A 206 1.14 16.51 -10.45
CA GLY A 206 1.15 16.67 -9.00
C GLY A 206 -0.15 16.21 -8.35
N PHE A 207 -0.57 16.94 -7.31
CA PHE A 207 -1.64 16.51 -6.41
C PHE A 207 -2.97 17.17 -6.74
N THR A 208 -3.48 16.89 -7.93
CA THR A 208 -4.75 17.43 -8.42
C THR A 208 -5.97 16.78 -7.76
N THR A 209 -7.16 17.36 -7.98
CA THR A 209 -8.44 16.72 -7.60
C THR A 209 -8.61 15.33 -8.24
N VAL A 210 -8.06 15.11 -9.44
CA VAL A 210 -8.05 13.80 -10.10
C VAL A 210 -7.21 12.80 -9.30
N GLN A 211 -6.04 13.22 -8.82
CA GLN A 211 -5.20 12.40 -7.94
C GLN A 211 -5.97 12.02 -6.66
N SER A 212 -6.63 13.00 -6.02
CA SER A 212 -7.44 12.76 -4.82
C SER A 212 -8.60 11.79 -5.07
N ALA A 213 -9.30 11.92 -6.19
CA ALA A 213 -10.38 10.99 -6.56
C ALA A 213 -9.85 9.56 -6.78
N ALA A 214 -8.69 9.43 -7.45
CA ALA A 214 -8.06 8.14 -7.67
C ALA A 214 -7.57 7.48 -6.37
N ILE A 215 -7.09 8.28 -5.39
CA ILE A 215 -6.77 7.81 -4.03
C ILE A 215 -7.99 7.21 -3.35
N VAL A 216 -9.11 7.94 -3.33
CA VAL A 216 -10.36 7.47 -2.70
C VAL A 216 -10.88 6.21 -3.40
N LEU A 217 -10.81 6.15 -4.73
CA LEU A 217 -11.16 4.95 -5.48
C LEU A 217 -10.30 3.74 -5.06
N SER A 218 -8.98 3.93 -4.93
CA SER A 218 -8.09 2.87 -4.44
C SER A 218 -8.39 2.45 -3.01
N TRP A 219 -8.80 3.37 -2.12
CA TRP A 219 -9.23 3.02 -0.76
C TRP A 219 -10.49 2.15 -0.77
N VAL A 220 -11.50 2.52 -1.56
CA VAL A 220 -12.77 1.78 -1.67
C VAL A 220 -12.53 0.38 -2.24
N LEU A 221 -11.81 0.29 -3.36
CA LEU A 221 -11.44 -0.99 -3.98
C LEU A 221 -10.57 -1.82 -3.02
N GLY A 222 -9.62 -1.15 -2.37
CA GLY A 222 -8.73 -1.68 -1.35
C GLY A 222 -9.49 -2.40 -0.24
N LEU A 223 -10.34 -1.66 0.47
CA LEU A 223 -11.17 -2.19 1.54
C LEU A 223 -12.07 -3.32 1.04
N ALA A 224 -12.69 -3.16 -0.14
CA ALA A 224 -13.58 -4.18 -0.69
C ALA A 224 -12.88 -5.54 -0.88
N TRP A 225 -11.70 -5.56 -1.51
CA TRP A 225 -10.98 -6.82 -1.73
C TRP A 225 -10.42 -7.40 -0.43
N MET A 226 -9.93 -6.55 0.48
CA MET A 226 -9.38 -7.00 1.77
C MET A 226 -10.45 -7.60 2.67
N ILE A 227 -11.64 -6.98 2.73
CA ILE A 227 -12.79 -7.51 3.47
C ILE A 227 -13.21 -8.85 2.86
N TRP A 228 -13.27 -8.93 1.54
CA TRP A 228 -13.61 -10.19 0.85
C TRP A 228 -12.60 -11.28 1.14
N LEU A 229 -11.30 -10.98 1.11
CA LEU A 229 -10.23 -11.92 1.45
C LEU A 229 -10.38 -12.44 2.89
N ALA A 230 -10.65 -11.55 3.85
CA ALA A 230 -10.87 -11.93 5.24
C ALA A 230 -12.09 -12.85 5.42
N VAL A 231 -13.20 -12.54 4.73
CA VAL A 231 -14.41 -13.39 4.72
C VAL A 231 -14.10 -14.75 4.09
N ALA A 232 -13.45 -14.79 2.94
CA ALA A 232 -13.08 -16.04 2.26
C ALA A 232 -12.16 -16.92 3.12
N ALA A 233 -11.14 -16.33 3.76
CA ALA A 233 -10.24 -17.03 4.68
C ALA A 233 -10.99 -17.60 5.89
N SER A 234 -11.98 -16.87 6.42
CA SER A 234 -12.79 -17.34 7.56
C SER A 234 -13.72 -18.50 7.21
N ARG A 235 -14.30 -18.50 6.00
CA ARG A 235 -15.23 -19.56 5.54
C ARG A 235 -14.50 -20.88 5.34
N ARG A 236 -13.34 -20.86 4.67
CA ARG A 236 -12.53 -22.06 4.44
C ARG A 236 -12.07 -22.74 5.74
N ARG A 237 -11.78 -21.96 6.78
CA ARG A 237 -11.46 -22.51 8.12
C ARG A 237 -12.61 -23.34 8.67
N ARG A 238 -13.84 -22.80 8.61
CA ARG A 238 -15.03 -23.47 9.15
C ARG A 238 -15.36 -24.77 8.41
N GLU A 239 -15.07 -24.82 7.12
CA GLU A 239 -15.22 -26.04 6.30
C GLU A 239 -14.19 -27.10 6.67
N GLY A 240 -12.94 -26.72 6.95
CA GLY A 240 -11.90 -27.65 7.41
C GLY A 240 -12.03 -28.11 8.87
N GLU A 241 -12.84 -27.44 9.69
CA GLU A 241 -13.12 -27.80 11.09
C GLU A 241 -14.38 -28.68 11.26
N LYS A 242 -15.19 -28.88 10.21
CA LYS A 242 -16.33 -29.81 10.27
C LYS A 242 -15.82 -31.26 10.28
N PRO A 243 -16.25 -32.12 11.23
CA PRO A 243 -16.00 -33.55 11.15
C PRO A 243 -16.55 -34.10 9.84
N SER A 244 -15.79 -34.96 9.17
CA SER A 244 -16.30 -35.78 8.07
C SER A 244 -17.24 -36.83 8.66
N ASP A 245 -18.54 -36.62 8.49
CA ASP A 245 -19.59 -37.61 8.80
C ASP A 245 -19.47 -38.85 7.91
#